data_AF-A0A8K0R840-F1
#
_entry.id   AF-A0A8K0R840-F1
#
_cell.length_a   1.000
_cell.length_b   1.000
_cell.length_c   1.000
_cell.angle_alpha   90.00
_cell.angle_beta   90.00
_cell.angle_gamma   90.00
#
_symmetry.space_group_name_H-M   'P 1'
#
loop_
_entity.id
_entity.type
_entity.pdbx_description
1 polymer ?
#
loop_
_entity_poly.entity_id
_entity_poly.type
_entity_poly.pdbx_seq_one_letter_code
_entity_poly.pdbx_strand_id
1 'polypeptide(L)'
;VILYWTQKDNSDLVRSAIQNPVNTMHYALKIAAYNWTHLLELVLFTINQAEFVADLGRDPRHFDSDNASRNSSVFSQTDAFRLYKAIFYLNVFRRRLGFYEDDLDLALENLGYVSDDMDRFNLPSALRDAHLDFSTLSKRLKLFKSRVDNLTTTADEIVNLRSAKKSLDDGDFNLRLAILAAIVFPVTLVAAIFGMSDTFKPGDGKFWIFWAVSLPLTVVMVWVIVGWRPTW
;
A
#
# COMPACT_ATOMS: atom_id res chain seq x y z
N VAL A 1 6.81 27.98 32.96
CA VAL A 1 5.50 28.67 33.07
C VAL A 1 5.63 29.99 33.82
N ILE A 2 6.13 30.04 35.07
CA ILE A 2 6.28 31.28 35.87
C ILE A 2 7.13 32.38 35.20
N LEU A 3 8.22 32.00 34.51
CA LEU A 3 9.08 32.93 33.75
C LEU A 3 8.38 33.56 32.52
N TYR A 4 7.35 32.92 31.97
CA TYR A 4 6.66 33.43 30.78
C TYR A 4 5.62 34.50 31.12
N TRP A 5 5.00 34.38 32.31
CA TRP A 5 4.09 35.38 32.87
C TRP A 5 4.79 36.70 33.24
N THR A 6 6.07 36.65 33.57
CA THR A 6 6.87 37.81 33.99
C THR A 6 7.48 38.58 32.81
N GLN A 7 7.61 37.97 31.64
CA GLN A 7 8.31 38.55 30.48
C GLN A 7 7.38 39.14 29.43
N LYS A 8 6.08 38.79 29.45
CA LYS A 8 5.06 39.30 28.52
C LYS A 8 4.00 40.07 29.30
N ASP A 9 4.26 41.36 29.45
CA ASP A 9 3.47 42.32 30.22
C ASP A 9 2.07 42.48 29.60
N ASN A 10 1.11 41.69 30.08
CA ASN A 10 -0.29 41.79 29.68
C ASN A 10 -1.10 41.92 30.97
N SER A 11 -1.19 43.16 31.47
CA SER A 11 -1.83 43.52 32.74
C SER A 11 -3.25 42.97 32.87
N ASP A 12 -3.95 42.78 31.75
CA ASP A 12 -5.31 42.27 31.70
C ASP A 12 -5.38 40.75 31.94
N LEU A 13 -4.39 39.99 31.48
CA LEU A 13 -4.29 38.55 31.73
C LEU A 13 -3.88 38.27 33.18
N VAL A 14 -3.07 39.14 33.78
CA VAL A 14 -2.74 39.04 35.21
C VAL A 14 -3.96 39.37 36.06
N ARG A 15 -4.73 40.41 35.71
CA ARG A 15 -6.00 40.74 36.39
C ARG A 15 -7.03 39.62 36.25
N SER A 16 -7.16 39.01 35.07
CA SER A 16 -8.09 37.89 34.85
C SER A 16 -7.65 36.60 35.54
N ALA A 17 -6.34 36.40 35.74
CA ALA A 17 -5.77 35.31 36.53
C ALA A 17 -5.98 35.48 38.05
N ILE A 18 -5.95 36.73 38.54
CA ILE A 18 -6.27 37.04 39.94
C ILE A 18 -7.77 36.82 40.21
N GLN A 19 -8.64 37.18 39.27
CA GLN A 19 -10.09 36.97 39.40
C GLN A 19 -10.49 35.50 39.31
N ASN A 20 -9.84 34.74 38.44
CA ASN A 20 -10.08 33.31 38.27
C ASN A 20 -8.75 32.54 38.17
N PRO A 21 -8.42 31.67 39.14
CA PRO A 21 -7.13 30.97 39.17
C PRO A 21 -6.91 30.05 37.97
N VAL A 22 -7.99 29.59 37.32
CA VAL A 22 -7.94 28.77 36.08
C VAL A 22 -7.23 29.51 34.93
N ASN A 23 -7.31 30.84 34.88
CA ASN A 23 -6.69 31.63 33.82
C ASN A 23 -5.14 31.64 33.91
N THR A 24 -4.55 31.23 35.04
CA THR A 24 -3.09 31.03 35.17
C THR A 24 -2.54 29.94 34.24
N MET A 25 -3.41 29.05 33.76
CA MET A 25 -3.03 27.99 32.81
C MET A 25 -3.16 28.40 31.35
N HIS A 26 -3.57 29.63 31.03
CA HIS A 26 -3.75 30.10 29.66
C HIS A 26 -2.53 29.83 28.77
N TYR A 27 -1.32 30.20 29.22
CA TYR A 27 -0.11 29.96 28.44
C TYR A 27 0.28 28.49 28.36
N ALA A 28 0.01 27.69 29.39
CA ALA A 28 0.31 26.26 29.37
C ALA A 28 -0.56 25.55 28.32
N LEU A 29 -1.86 25.87 28.29
CA LEU A 29 -2.80 25.36 27.28
C LEU A 29 -2.42 25.82 25.87
N LYS A 30 -1.97 27.07 25.71
CA LYS A 30 -1.52 27.60 24.41
C LYS A 30 -0.24 26.93 23.90
N ILE A 31 0.71 26.63 24.78
CA ILE A 31 1.91 25.85 24.43
C ILE A 31 1.53 24.42 24.03
N ALA A 32 0.58 23.79 24.74
CA ALA A 32 0.09 22.47 24.39
C ALA A 32 -0.58 22.48 23.00
N ALA A 33 -1.47 23.44 22.72
CA ALA A 33 -2.10 23.61 21.41
C ALA A 33 -1.08 23.87 20.29
N TYR A 34 -0.03 24.65 20.57
CA TYR A 34 1.06 24.87 19.63
C TYR A 34 1.82 23.57 19.30
N ASN A 35 2.16 22.77 20.31
CA ASN A 35 2.82 21.48 20.10
C ASN A 35 1.97 20.52 19.27
N TRP A 36 0.65 20.48 19.52
CA TRP A 36 -0.29 19.71 18.71
C TRP A 36 -0.38 20.21 17.27
N THR A 37 -0.30 21.53 17.06
CA THR A 37 -0.27 22.10 15.71
C THR A 37 1.00 21.68 14.96
N HIS A 38 2.15 21.74 15.63
CA HIS A 38 3.40 21.28 15.04
C HIS A 38 3.38 19.76 14.75
N LEU A 39 2.74 18.96 15.60
CA LEU A 39 2.53 17.53 15.33
C LEU A 39 1.67 17.33 14.07
N LEU A 40 0.58 18.10 13.92
CA LEU A 40 -0.27 18.04 12.73
C LEU A 40 0.46 18.44 11.44
N GLU A 41 1.36 19.42 11.49
CA GLU A 41 2.20 19.79 10.34
C GLU A 41 3.15 18.67 9.94
N LEU A 42 3.77 18.00 10.92
CA LEU A 42 4.59 16.81 10.68
C LEU A 42 3.76 15.68 10.08
N VAL A 43 2.55 15.45 10.60
CA VAL A 43 1.61 14.46 10.05
C VAL A 43 1.29 14.78 8.59
N LEU A 44 0.96 16.02 8.27
CA LEU A 44 0.67 16.44 6.91
C LEU A 44 1.86 16.21 5.97
N PHE A 45 3.08 16.54 6.41
CA PHE A 45 4.28 16.29 5.63
C PHE A 45 4.46 14.79 5.33
N THR A 46 4.24 13.92 6.32
CA THR A 46 4.34 12.46 6.12
C THR A 46 3.26 11.92 5.18
N ILE A 47 2.05 12.49 5.22
CA ILE A 47 0.96 12.13 4.32
C ILE A 47 1.34 12.52 2.88
N ASN A 48 1.81 13.74 2.66
CA ASN A 48 2.23 14.21 1.34
C ASN A 48 3.37 13.35 0.77
N GLN A 49 4.31 12.91 1.62
CA GLN A 49 5.37 12.00 1.20
C GLN A 49 4.82 10.63 0.80
N ALA A 50 3.83 10.11 1.53
CA ALA A 50 3.18 8.85 1.20
C ALA A 50 2.35 8.95 -0.09
N GLU A 51 1.64 10.06 -0.30
CA GLU A 51 0.93 10.37 -1.55
C GLU A 51 1.88 10.35 -2.74
N PHE A 52 3.03 11.03 -2.63
CA PHE A 52 4.04 11.03 -3.68
C PHE A 52 4.53 9.62 -4.05
N VAL A 53 4.73 8.76 -3.05
CA VAL A 53 5.15 7.35 -3.27
C VAL A 53 4.03 6.54 -3.93
N ALA A 54 2.78 6.75 -3.51
CA ALA A 54 1.62 6.08 -4.12
C ALA A 54 1.41 6.51 -5.58
N ASP A 55 1.53 7.81 -5.87
CA ASP A 55 1.44 8.37 -7.22
C ASP A 55 2.53 7.84 -8.15
N LEU A 56 3.77 7.70 -7.63
CA LEU A 56 4.86 7.09 -8.39
C LEU A 56 4.54 5.62 -8.75
N GLY A 57 3.90 4.89 -7.83
CA GLY A 57 3.43 3.53 -8.08
C GLY A 57 2.28 3.43 -9.09
N ARG A 58 1.57 4.54 -9.33
CA ARG A 58 0.45 4.63 -10.28
C ARG A 58 0.87 5.03 -11.69
N ASP A 59 2.06 5.58 -11.88
CA ASP A 59 2.53 6.05 -13.19
C ASP A 59 2.69 4.87 -14.18
N PRO A 60 1.88 4.80 -15.25
CA PRO A 60 1.96 3.71 -16.23
C PRO A 60 3.30 3.69 -16.99
N ARG A 61 4.03 4.81 -17.06
CA ARG A 61 5.35 4.85 -17.74
C ARG A 61 6.41 4.05 -16.99
N HIS A 62 6.36 4.07 -15.65
CA HIS A 62 7.23 3.23 -14.83
C HIS A 62 6.86 1.74 -14.99
N PHE A 63 5.55 1.45 -15.08
CA PHE A 63 5.04 0.11 -15.30
C PHE A 63 5.46 -0.51 -16.65
N ASP A 64 5.48 0.29 -17.73
CA ASP A 64 5.93 -0.18 -19.06
C ASP A 64 7.46 -0.27 -19.19
N SER A 65 8.21 0.55 -18.44
CA SER A 65 9.68 0.47 -18.43
C SER A 65 10.19 -0.84 -17.82
N ASP A 66 9.51 -1.35 -16.79
CA ASP A 66 9.79 -2.66 -16.17
C ASP A 66 9.62 -3.80 -17.19
N ASN A 67 8.61 -3.70 -18.08
CA ASN A 67 8.37 -4.68 -19.15
C ASN A 67 9.42 -4.62 -20.27
N ALA A 68 9.96 -3.43 -20.56
CA ALA A 68 11.03 -3.26 -21.55
C ALA A 68 12.37 -3.82 -21.05
N SER A 69 12.64 -3.73 -19.74
CA SER A 69 13.83 -4.29 -19.08
C SER A 69 13.67 -5.77 -18.72
N ARG A 70 13.44 -6.62 -19.73
CA ARG A 70 13.27 -8.08 -19.60
C ARG A 70 14.48 -8.86 -19.03
N ASN A 71 15.55 -8.16 -18.62
CA ASN A 71 16.82 -8.71 -18.12
C ASN A 71 17.19 -8.30 -16.67
N SER A 72 16.38 -7.52 -15.96
CA SER A 72 16.71 -7.07 -14.59
C SER A 72 15.73 -7.61 -13.53
N SER A 73 15.76 -8.92 -13.31
CA SER A 73 15.03 -9.60 -12.21
C SER A 73 15.36 -9.02 -10.82
N VAL A 74 16.50 -8.34 -10.67
CA VAL A 74 16.95 -7.74 -9.41
C VAL A 74 16.35 -6.36 -9.16
N PHE A 75 15.98 -5.60 -10.20
CA PHE A 75 15.47 -4.21 -10.05
C PHE A 75 13.95 -4.17 -9.80
N SER A 76 13.19 -5.10 -10.38
CA SER A 76 11.74 -5.23 -10.17
C SER A 76 11.37 -5.64 -8.73
N GLN A 77 12.18 -6.49 -8.09
CA GLN A 77 11.91 -6.97 -6.73
C GLN A 77 12.13 -5.89 -5.66
N THR A 78 13.10 -5.00 -5.88
CA THR A 78 13.38 -3.87 -4.99
C THR A 78 12.25 -2.85 -4.95
N ASP A 79 11.60 -2.59 -6.08
CA ASP A 79 10.51 -1.60 -6.14
C ASP A 79 9.20 -2.14 -5.56
N ALA A 80 8.91 -3.43 -5.76
CA ALA A 80 7.84 -4.11 -5.04
C ALA A 80 8.08 -4.07 -3.53
N PHE A 81 9.30 -4.38 -3.08
CA PHE A 81 9.65 -4.34 -1.65
C PHE A 81 9.49 -2.93 -1.05
N ARG A 82 9.86 -1.88 -1.80
CA ARG A 82 9.67 -0.48 -1.38
C ARG A 82 8.19 -0.14 -1.22
N LEU A 83 7.33 -0.57 -2.15
CA LEU A 83 5.89 -0.36 -2.07
C LEU A 83 5.28 -1.08 -0.86
N TYR A 84 5.60 -2.36 -0.65
CA TYR A 84 5.14 -3.10 0.53
C TYR A 84 5.60 -2.45 1.83
N LYS A 85 6.85 -1.99 1.89
CA LYS A 85 7.40 -1.29 3.05
C LYS A 85 6.67 0.05 3.29
N ALA A 86 6.36 0.80 2.24
CA ALA A 86 5.61 2.05 2.33
C ALA A 86 4.18 1.82 2.86
N ILE A 87 3.49 0.79 2.35
CA ILE A 87 2.14 0.41 2.82
C ILE A 87 2.17 -0.04 4.27
N PHE A 88 3.18 -0.81 4.68
CA PHE A 88 3.35 -1.19 6.07
C PHE A 88 3.49 0.04 6.99
N TYR A 89 4.35 0.99 6.63
CA TYR A 89 4.51 2.21 7.42
C TYR A 89 3.24 3.08 7.42
N LEU A 90 2.53 3.15 6.30
CA LEU A 90 1.27 3.88 6.19
C LEU A 90 0.20 3.27 7.11
N ASN A 91 0.09 1.95 7.17
CA ASN A 91 -0.81 1.25 8.10
C ASN A 91 -0.43 1.46 9.57
N VAL A 92 0.86 1.41 9.90
CA VAL A 92 1.34 1.72 11.26
C VAL A 92 1.01 3.18 11.62
N PHE A 93 1.21 4.11 10.69
CA PHE A 93 0.92 5.51 10.88
C PHE A 93 -0.58 5.79 11.03
N ARG A 94 -1.43 5.17 10.22
CA ARG A 94 -2.88 5.18 10.34
C ARG A 94 -3.34 4.75 11.74
N ARG A 95 -2.75 3.67 12.27
CA ARG A 95 -3.04 3.20 13.64
C ARG A 95 -2.62 4.22 14.70
N ARG A 96 -1.45 4.87 14.55
CA ARG A 96 -1.00 5.95 15.43
C ARG A 96 -1.92 7.16 15.40
N LEU A 97 -2.43 7.50 14.23
CA LEU A 97 -3.36 8.61 14.06
C LEU A 97 -4.68 8.37 14.81
N GLY A 98 -5.13 7.11 14.89
CA GLY A 98 -6.25 6.71 15.74
C GLY A 98 -6.00 7.00 17.22
N PHE A 99 -4.82 6.67 17.74
CA PHE A 99 -4.47 7.01 19.12
C PHE A 99 -4.43 8.52 19.37
N TYR A 100 -3.92 9.31 18.43
CA TYR A 100 -3.93 10.78 18.55
C TYR A 100 -5.33 11.37 18.52
N GLU A 101 -6.26 10.75 17.79
CA GLU A 101 -7.67 11.16 17.77
C GLU A 101 -8.32 10.89 19.12
N ASP A 102 -8.13 9.67 19.66
CA ASP A 102 -8.64 9.30 20.97
C ASP A 102 -8.06 10.21 22.07
N ASP A 103 -6.77 10.53 22.01
CA ASP A 103 -6.12 11.43 22.96
C ASP A 103 -6.67 12.88 22.88
N LEU A 104 -6.96 13.37 21.67
CA LEU A 104 -7.54 14.72 21.49
C LEU A 104 -9.01 14.77 21.92
N ASP A 105 -9.77 13.72 21.63
CA ASP A 105 -11.17 13.64 22.04
C ASP A 105 -11.26 13.49 23.58
N LEU A 106 -10.38 12.71 24.21
CA LEU A 106 -10.26 12.63 25.68
C LEU A 106 -9.77 13.95 26.30
N ALA A 107 -8.86 14.67 25.64
CA ALA A 107 -8.46 16.01 26.08
C ALA A 107 -9.63 17.00 26.02
N LEU A 108 -10.46 16.93 24.99
CA LEU A 108 -11.68 17.73 24.87
C LEU A 108 -12.70 17.36 25.98
N GLU A 109 -12.93 16.08 26.22
CA GLU A 109 -13.80 15.60 27.30
C GLU A 109 -13.34 16.11 28.67
N ASN A 110 -12.03 16.03 28.95
CA ASN A 110 -11.43 16.53 30.19
C ASN A 110 -11.55 18.05 30.35
N LEU A 111 -11.58 18.81 29.25
CA LEU A 111 -11.84 20.25 29.26
C LEU A 111 -13.33 20.59 29.48
N GLY A 112 -14.18 19.57 29.65
CA GLY A 112 -15.61 19.72 29.87
C GLY A 112 -16.41 19.83 28.58
N TYR A 113 -15.94 19.24 27.48
CA TYR A 113 -16.71 19.14 26.24
C TYR A 113 -17.98 18.31 26.46
N VAL A 114 -19.09 18.98 26.77
CA VAL A 114 -20.43 18.40 26.80
C VAL A 114 -21.27 19.17 25.80
N SER A 115 -21.21 18.73 24.53
CA SER A 115 -22.05 19.16 23.41
C SER A 115 -21.97 20.65 23.01
N ASP A 116 -22.34 20.93 21.76
CA ASP A 116 -22.26 22.26 21.11
C ASP A 116 -23.15 23.34 21.78
N ASP A 117 -24.02 22.94 22.72
CA ASP A 117 -25.11 23.75 23.30
C ASP A 117 -24.85 24.33 24.70
N MET A 118 -23.75 23.99 25.39
CA MET A 118 -23.45 24.59 26.70
C MET A 118 -22.84 25.99 26.52
N ASP A 119 -23.39 26.97 27.25
CA ASP A 119 -23.02 28.40 27.25
C ASP A 119 -21.51 28.66 27.29
N ARG A 120 -20.85 28.67 26.12
CA ARG A 120 -19.43 29.03 25.93
C ARG A 120 -19.09 30.42 26.49
N PHE A 121 -20.11 31.24 26.71
CA PHE A 121 -20.01 32.59 27.24
C PHE A 121 -19.68 32.64 28.74
N ASN A 122 -20.02 31.59 29.51
CA ASN A 122 -19.77 31.54 30.96
C ASN A 122 -18.45 30.84 31.35
N LEU A 123 -17.69 30.32 30.38
CA LEU A 123 -16.39 29.70 30.65
C LEU A 123 -15.30 30.75 30.90
N PRO A 124 -14.34 30.48 31.80
CA PRO A 124 -13.12 31.27 31.91
C PRO A 124 -12.44 31.42 30.55
N SER A 125 -11.92 32.61 30.26
CA SER A 125 -11.32 32.93 28.96
C SER A 125 -10.24 31.93 28.52
N ALA A 126 -9.43 31.43 29.46
CA ALA A 126 -8.39 30.44 29.15
C ALA A 126 -8.95 29.09 28.69
N LEU A 127 -10.08 28.66 29.28
CA LEU A 127 -10.71 27.38 28.94
C LEU A 127 -11.47 27.48 27.61
N ARG A 128 -12.13 28.62 27.38
CA ARG A 128 -12.85 28.91 26.13
C ARG A 128 -11.91 28.91 24.93
N ASP A 129 -10.76 29.59 25.05
CA ASP A 129 -9.78 29.66 23.96
C ASP A 129 -9.18 28.28 23.69
N ALA A 130 -8.80 27.54 24.74
CA ALA A 130 -8.30 26.18 24.59
C ALA A 130 -9.33 25.25 23.92
N HIS A 131 -10.61 25.35 24.29
CA HIS A 131 -11.67 24.57 23.67
C HIS A 131 -11.80 24.85 22.16
N LEU A 132 -11.72 26.12 21.74
CA LEU A 132 -11.76 26.50 20.33
C LEU A 132 -10.55 25.92 19.57
N ASP A 133 -9.36 26.00 20.16
CA ASP A 133 -8.13 25.47 19.57
C ASP A 133 -8.20 23.94 19.44
N PHE A 134 -8.50 23.21 20.52
CA PHE A 134 -8.56 21.75 20.52
C PHE A 134 -9.69 21.20 19.64
N SER A 135 -10.85 21.86 19.57
CA SER A 135 -11.94 21.44 18.67
C SER A 135 -11.57 21.62 17.20
N THR A 136 -10.83 22.69 16.87
CA THR A 136 -10.29 22.91 15.52
C THR A 136 -9.23 21.85 15.18
N LEU A 137 -8.35 21.52 16.13
CA LEU A 137 -7.33 20.48 15.98
C LEU A 137 -7.95 19.10 15.76
N SER A 138 -8.96 18.71 16.55
CA SER A 138 -9.68 17.43 16.39
C SER A 138 -10.33 17.32 15.00
N LYS A 139 -11.01 18.38 14.52
CA LYS A 139 -11.58 18.43 13.15
C LYS A 139 -10.53 18.24 12.06
N ARG A 140 -9.36 18.89 12.19
CA ARG A 140 -8.26 18.75 11.22
C ARG A 140 -7.65 17.35 11.24
N LEU A 141 -7.48 16.77 12.43
CA LEU A 141 -6.95 15.42 12.59
C LEU A 141 -7.88 14.38 11.94
N LYS A 142 -9.20 14.52 12.14
CA LYS A 142 -10.23 13.67 11.51
C LYS A 142 -10.17 13.73 9.99
N LEU A 143 -9.97 14.91 9.42
CA LEU A 143 -9.75 15.08 7.99
C LEU A 143 -8.49 14.33 7.51
N PHE A 144 -7.38 14.44 8.24
CA PHE A 144 -6.13 13.75 7.88
C PHE A 144 -6.27 12.23 7.98
N LYS A 145 -7.01 11.72 8.98
CA LYS A 145 -7.31 10.29 9.10
C LYS A 145 -8.07 9.76 7.90
N SER A 146 -9.15 10.45 7.52
CA SER A 146 -9.90 10.08 6.32
C SER A 146 -9.03 10.07 5.06
N ARG A 147 -8.09 11.01 4.92
CA ARG A 147 -7.13 11.01 3.80
C ARG A 147 -6.21 9.79 3.82
N VAL A 148 -5.66 9.44 4.98
CA VAL A 148 -4.80 8.25 5.13
C VAL A 148 -5.57 6.96 4.86
N ASP A 149 -6.82 6.86 5.27
CA ASP A 149 -7.67 5.69 5.00
C ASP A 149 -7.91 5.51 3.49
N ASN A 150 -8.18 6.60 2.77
CA ASN A 150 -8.30 6.58 1.31
C ASN A 150 -6.98 6.14 0.64
N LEU A 151 -5.85 6.68 1.10
CA LEU A 151 -4.53 6.32 0.57
C LEU A 151 -4.17 4.86 0.84
N THR A 152 -4.51 4.34 2.02
CA THR A 152 -4.32 2.92 2.34
C THR A 152 -5.07 2.05 1.34
N THR A 153 -6.33 2.40 1.08
CA THR A 153 -7.21 1.65 0.18
C THR A 153 -6.67 1.67 -1.25
N THR A 154 -6.26 2.84 -1.76
CA THR A 154 -5.62 2.94 -3.09
C THR A 154 -4.31 2.16 -3.15
N ALA A 155 -3.49 2.17 -2.11
CA ALA A 155 -2.23 1.43 -2.09
C ALA A 155 -2.45 -0.09 -2.09
N ASP A 156 -3.47 -0.58 -1.38
CA ASP A 156 -3.88 -1.99 -1.41
C ASP A 156 -4.38 -2.41 -2.80
N GLU A 157 -5.15 -1.55 -3.48
CA GLU A 157 -5.59 -1.77 -4.86
C GLU A 157 -4.40 -1.94 -5.83
N ILE A 158 -3.37 -1.09 -5.71
CA ILE A 158 -2.15 -1.17 -6.54
C ILE A 158 -1.43 -2.50 -6.31
N VAL A 159 -1.31 -2.95 -5.05
CA VAL A 159 -0.70 -4.25 -4.72
C VAL A 159 -1.50 -5.41 -5.29
N ASN A 160 -2.82 -5.37 -5.17
CA ASN A 160 -3.71 -6.41 -5.69
C ASN A 160 -3.60 -6.49 -7.23
N LEU A 161 -3.58 -5.34 -7.92
CA LEU A 161 -3.41 -5.28 -9.36
C LEU A 161 -2.06 -5.85 -9.81
N ARG A 162 -0.98 -5.55 -9.09
CA ARG A 162 0.36 -6.09 -9.37
C ARG A 162 0.42 -7.60 -9.14
N SER A 163 -0.21 -8.08 -8.07
CA SER A 163 -0.30 -9.52 -7.77
C SER A 163 -1.11 -10.27 -8.84
N ALA A 164 -2.23 -9.68 -9.30
CA ALA A 164 -3.03 -10.24 -10.38
C ALA A 164 -2.24 -10.32 -11.70
N LYS A 165 -1.53 -9.25 -12.07
CA LYS A 165 -0.62 -9.24 -13.23
C LYS A 165 0.46 -10.31 -13.14
N LYS A 166 1.14 -10.42 -11.99
CA LYS A 166 2.16 -11.44 -11.79
C LYS A 166 1.59 -12.87 -11.95
N SER A 167 0.38 -13.11 -11.46
CA SER A 167 -0.30 -14.39 -11.65
C SER A 167 -0.58 -14.70 -13.12
N LEU A 168 -0.93 -13.68 -13.92
CA LEU A 168 -1.10 -13.84 -15.38
C LEU A 168 0.23 -14.18 -16.06
N ASP A 169 1.32 -13.48 -15.72
CA ASP A 169 2.64 -13.74 -16.30
C ASP A 169 3.16 -15.15 -15.94
N ASP A 170 2.98 -15.57 -14.68
CA ASP A 170 3.32 -16.91 -14.22
C ASP A 170 2.42 -17.97 -14.91
N GLY A 171 1.16 -17.64 -15.18
CA GLY A 171 0.23 -18.47 -15.95
C GLY A 171 0.64 -18.64 -17.41
N ASP A 172 1.06 -17.57 -18.08
CA ASP A 172 1.58 -17.59 -19.45
C ASP A 172 2.85 -18.45 -19.57
N PHE A 173 3.76 -18.33 -18.59
CA PHE A 173 4.95 -19.18 -18.53
C PHE A 173 4.59 -20.65 -18.36
N ASN A 174 3.69 -20.96 -17.43
CA ASN A 174 3.21 -22.33 -17.20
C ASN A 174 2.50 -22.90 -18.44
N LEU A 175 1.72 -22.09 -19.15
CA LEU A 175 1.07 -22.49 -20.39
C LEU A 175 2.09 -22.84 -21.48
N ARG A 176 3.17 -22.05 -21.61
CA ARG A 176 4.26 -22.35 -22.55
C ARG A 176 4.97 -23.65 -22.18
N LEU A 177 5.25 -23.86 -20.90
CA LEU A 177 5.87 -25.10 -20.41
C LEU A 177 4.96 -26.31 -20.67
N ALA A 178 3.66 -26.19 -20.43
CA ALA A 178 2.68 -27.24 -20.70
C ALA A 178 2.59 -27.58 -22.18
N ILE A 179 2.62 -26.58 -23.09
CA ILE A 179 2.69 -26.82 -24.54
C ILE A 179 3.96 -27.61 -24.89
N LEU A 180 5.12 -27.22 -24.36
CA LEU A 180 6.38 -27.91 -24.62
C LEU A 180 6.32 -29.37 -24.15
N ALA A 181 5.83 -29.60 -22.92
CA ALA A 181 5.65 -30.95 -22.39
C ALA A 181 4.70 -31.78 -23.25
N ALA A 182 3.61 -31.18 -23.72
CA ALA A 182 2.62 -31.85 -24.56
C ALA A 182 3.16 -32.25 -25.94
N ILE A 183 4.16 -31.54 -26.47
CA ILE A 183 4.84 -31.91 -27.72
C ILE A 183 5.94 -32.95 -27.47
N VAL A 184 6.75 -32.77 -26.43
CA VAL A 184 7.89 -33.65 -26.12
C VAL A 184 7.41 -35.05 -25.72
N PHE A 185 6.32 -35.16 -24.94
CA PHE A 185 5.86 -36.44 -24.42
C PHE A 185 5.51 -37.46 -25.53
N PRO A 186 4.65 -37.15 -26.53
CA PRO A 186 4.40 -38.05 -27.65
C PRO A 186 5.66 -38.41 -28.45
N VAL A 187 6.54 -37.43 -28.68
CA VAL A 187 7.79 -37.65 -29.44
C VAL A 187 8.71 -38.62 -28.69
N THR A 188 8.87 -38.45 -27.39
CA THR A 188 9.68 -39.36 -26.55
C THR A 188 9.08 -40.77 -26.47
N LEU A 189 7.76 -40.88 -26.42
CA LEU A 189 7.07 -42.18 -26.41
C LEU A 189 7.27 -42.93 -27.73
N VAL A 190 7.16 -42.25 -28.87
CA VAL A 190 7.43 -42.85 -30.19
C VAL A 190 8.90 -43.26 -30.30
N ALA A 191 9.83 -42.41 -29.87
CA ALA A 191 11.26 -42.75 -29.86
C ALA A 191 11.57 -43.96 -28.96
N ALA A 192 10.93 -44.07 -27.79
CA ALA A 192 11.11 -45.19 -26.87
C ALA A 192 10.57 -46.52 -27.45
N ILE A 193 9.36 -46.51 -28.02
CA ILE A 193 8.74 -47.72 -28.62
C ILE A 193 9.58 -48.26 -29.77
N PHE A 194 9.99 -47.38 -30.69
CA PHE A 194 10.78 -47.81 -31.84
C PHE A 194 12.25 -48.09 -31.50
N GLY A 195 12.81 -47.43 -30.48
CA GLY A 195 14.17 -47.67 -30.01
C GLY A 195 14.39 -49.05 -29.37
N MET A 196 13.33 -49.70 -28.87
CA MET A 196 13.39 -51.05 -28.29
C MET A 196 13.25 -52.18 -29.32
N SER A 197 12.92 -51.88 -30.58
CA SER A 197 12.69 -52.91 -31.60
C SER A 197 13.96 -53.17 -32.42
N ASP A 198 14.51 -54.40 -32.31
CA ASP A 198 15.74 -54.81 -33.01
C ASP A 198 15.67 -54.65 -34.54
N THR A 199 14.46 -54.73 -35.11
CA THR A 199 14.17 -54.62 -36.56
C THR A 199 14.33 -53.23 -37.18
N PHE A 200 14.56 -52.18 -36.38
CA PHE A 200 14.70 -50.80 -36.86
C PHE A 200 16.05 -50.16 -36.53
N LYS A 201 17.05 -50.98 -36.19
CA LYS A 201 18.40 -50.50 -35.88
C LYS A 201 19.10 -49.87 -37.09
N PRO A 202 19.98 -48.87 -36.89
CA PRO A 202 20.77 -48.29 -37.98
C PRO A 202 21.70 -49.35 -38.57
N GLY A 203 21.48 -49.68 -39.85
CA GLY A 203 22.17 -50.76 -40.57
C GLY A 203 21.26 -51.88 -41.07
N ASP A 204 19.99 -51.94 -40.64
CA ASP A 204 19.01 -52.92 -41.11
C ASP A 204 18.11 -52.35 -42.24
N GLY A 205 17.63 -53.22 -43.13
CA GLY A 205 16.94 -52.84 -44.39
C GLY A 205 15.61 -52.09 -44.20
N LYS A 206 15.07 -52.09 -42.98
CA LYS A 206 13.80 -51.44 -42.61
C LYS A 206 13.96 -50.12 -41.85
N PHE A 207 15.18 -49.60 -41.72
CA PHE A 207 15.46 -48.33 -41.04
C PHE A 207 14.65 -47.15 -41.60
N TRP A 208 14.35 -47.12 -42.90
CA TRP A 208 13.56 -46.05 -43.52
C TRP A 208 12.12 -45.95 -42.98
N ILE A 209 11.55 -47.08 -42.54
CA ILE A 209 10.18 -47.15 -42.00
C ILE A 209 10.06 -46.42 -40.66
N PHE A 210 11.16 -46.37 -39.88
CA PHE A 210 11.20 -45.57 -38.65
C PHE A 210 10.89 -44.10 -38.94
N TRP A 211 11.57 -43.50 -39.92
CA TRP A 211 11.35 -42.11 -40.32
C TRP A 211 9.99 -41.91 -41.01
N ALA A 212 9.58 -42.86 -41.85
CA ALA A 212 8.33 -42.77 -42.59
C ALA A 212 7.07 -42.85 -41.71
N VAL A 213 7.14 -43.54 -40.56
CA VAL A 213 5.98 -43.73 -39.67
C VAL A 213 6.03 -42.79 -38.45
N SER A 214 7.21 -42.56 -37.86
CA SER A 214 7.32 -41.74 -36.64
C SER A 214 7.01 -40.25 -36.90
N LEU A 215 7.43 -39.71 -38.04
CA LEU A 215 7.23 -38.30 -38.38
C LEU A 215 5.73 -37.95 -38.59
N PRO A 216 4.95 -38.66 -39.41
CA PRO A 216 3.51 -38.36 -39.55
C PRO A 216 2.73 -38.67 -38.27
N LEU A 217 3.09 -39.72 -37.52
CA LEU A 217 2.41 -40.05 -36.26
C LEU A 217 2.60 -38.94 -35.21
N THR A 218 3.82 -38.41 -35.07
CA THR A 218 4.10 -37.30 -34.15
C THR A 218 3.41 -36.01 -34.58
N VAL A 219 3.37 -35.71 -35.89
CA VAL A 219 2.63 -34.57 -36.44
C VAL A 219 1.13 -34.68 -36.15
N VAL A 220 0.52 -35.85 -36.37
CA VAL A 220 -0.91 -36.08 -36.07
C VAL A 220 -1.20 -35.95 -34.57
N MET A 221 -0.34 -36.51 -33.71
CA MET A 221 -0.46 -36.36 -32.26
C MET A 221 -0.43 -34.91 -31.81
N VAL A 222 0.55 -34.13 -32.30
CA VAL A 222 0.65 -32.70 -32.00
C VAL A 222 -0.56 -31.94 -32.54
N TRP A 223 -1.04 -32.28 -33.75
CA TRP A 223 -2.19 -31.65 -34.37
C TRP A 223 -3.49 -31.88 -33.58
N VAL A 224 -3.70 -33.10 -33.06
CA VAL A 224 -4.83 -33.42 -32.19
C VAL A 224 -4.75 -32.64 -30.88
N ILE A 225 -3.57 -32.57 -30.26
CA ILE A 225 -3.35 -31.87 -28.98
C ILE A 225 -3.58 -30.36 -29.12
N VAL A 226 -3.09 -29.75 -30.19
CA VAL A 226 -3.27 -28.31 -30.46
C VAL A 226 -4.71 -28.01 -30.89
N GLY A 227 -5.31 -28.88 -31.71
CA GLY A 227 -6.67 -28.75 -32.21
C GLY A 227 -7.75 -28.96 -31.15
N TRP A 228 -7.45 -29.65 -30.05
CA TRP A 228 -8.37 -29.87 -28.93
C TRP A 228 -8.44 -28.71 -27.94
N ARG A 229 -7.67 -27.62 -28.11
CA ARG A 229 -7.76 -26.45 -27.21
C ARG A 229 -9.17 -25.85 -27.29
N PRO A 230 -10.01 -25.98 -26.25
CA PRO A 230 -11.31 -25.35 -26.24
C PRO A 230 -11.07 -23.85 -26.00
N THR A 231 -11.58 -23.02 -26.91
CA THR A 231 -11.57 -21.57 -26.78
C THR A 231 -12.55 -21.17 -25.69
N TRP A 232 -12.06 -20.91 -24.47
CA TRP A 232 -12.78 -20.24 -23.39
C TRP A 232 -11.87 -19.17 -22.78
#